data_AF-A0A6I4HVC0-F1
#
_entry.id   AF-A0A6I4HVC0-F1
#
_cell.length_a   1.000
_cell.length_b   1.000
_cell.length_c   1.000
_cell.angle_alpha   90.00
_cell.angle_beta   90.00
_cell.angle_gamma   90.00
#
_symmetry.space_group_name_H-M   'P 1'
#
loop_
_entity.id
_entity.type
_entity.pdbx_description
1 polymer ?
#
loop_
_entity_poly.entity_id
_entity_poly.type
_entity_poly.pdbx_seq_one_letter_code
_entity_poly.pdbx_strand_id
1 'polypeptide(L)'
;MPIKEVIAAGSDNDPNTIAPIHELKTQIRKLSEDTYHQRGELATGLPGRGAVAGAGRIDLRLAEDNDGELNVLTKGDGMIRKLVSVK
;
A
#
# COMPACT_ATOMS: atom_id res chain seq x y z
N MET A 1 -2.52 -20.71 1.09
CA MET A 1 -2.45 -20.54 -0.38
C MET A 1 -1.56 -19.35 -0.73
N PRO A 2 -1.11 -19.25 -1.99
CA PRO A 2 -0.70 -17.98 -2.62
C PRO A 2 -1.78 -16.90 -2.42
N ILE A 3 -1.67 -15.73 -3.03
CA ILE A 3 -2.79 -14.76 -3.19
C ILE A 3 -4.16 -15.43 -3.50
N LYS A 4 -4.11 -16.66 -4.05
CA LYS A 4 -5.16 -17.67 -4.20
C LYS A 4 -6.14 -17.91 -3.03
N GLU A 5 -5.83 -17.74 -1.73
CA GLU A 5 -6.84 -17.94 -0.64
C GLU A 5 -7.71 -16.70 -0.39
N VAL A 6 -7.18 -15.51 -0.71
CA VAL A 6 -7.76 -14.24 -0.25
C VAL A 6 -8.99 -13.83 -1.06
N ILE A 7 -9.22 -14.46 -2.21
CA ILE A 7 -10.43 -14.29 -3.01
C ILE A 7 -11.46 -15.39 -2.76
N ALA A 8 -11.66 -15.82 -1.51
CA ALA A 8 -12.74 -16.74 -1.18
C ALA A 8 -14.11 -16.04 -0.97
N ALA A 9 -14.30 -14.82 -1.46
CA ALA A 9 -15.57 -14.11 -1.31
C ALA A 9 -15.87 -13.15 -2.46
N GLY A 10 -16.23 -13.70 -3.63
CA GLY A 10 -17.54 -13.33 -4.17
C GLY A 10 -18.55 -13.99 -3.23
N SER A 11 -19.50 -13.23 -2.66
CA SER A 11 -20.43 -13.73 -1.63
C SER A 11 -21.29 -14.93 -2.08
N ASP A 12 -21.19 -15.32 -3.35
CA ASP A 12 -21.90 -16.38 -4.06
C ASP A 12 -21.06 -17.65 -4.32
N ASN A 13 -19.78 -17.69 -3.91
CA ASN A 13 -18.86 -18.80 -4.20
C ASN A 13 -18.68 -19.08 -5.71
N ASP A 14 -19.02 -18.11 -6.57
CA ASP A 14 -18.84 -18.22 -8.02
C ASP A 14 -17.45 -17.70 -8.40
N PRO A 15 -16.56 -18.53 -8.96
CA PRO A 15 -15.23 -18.08 -9.40
C PRO A 15 -15.28 -17.02 -10.51
N ASN A 16 -16.41 -16.82 -11.18
CA ASN A 16 -16.58 -15.81 -12.24
C ASN A 16 -16.93 -14.42 -11.70
N THR A 17 -17.31 -14.28 -10.43
CA THR A 17 -17.68 -12.98 -9.81
C THR A 17 -16.53 -12.34 -9.05
N ILE A 18 -15.36 -12.97 -9.11
CA ILE A 18 -14.12 -12.49 -8.53
C ILE A 18 -13.64 -11.21 -9.24
N ALA A 19 -13.42 -10.16 -8.46
CA ALA A 19 -12.75 -8.96 -8.96
C ALA A 19 -11.30 -9.28 -9.38
N PRO A 20 -10.82 -8.79 -10.54
CA PRO A 20 -9.43 -8.96 -10.95
C PRO A 20 -8.46 -8.40 -9.91
N ILE A 21 -7.44 -9.18 -9.55
CA ILE A 21 -6.33 -8.68 -8.73
C ILE A 21 -5.26 -8.10 -9.65
N HIS A 22 -4.86 -6.87 -9.37
CA HIS A 22 -3.69 -6.24 -9.98
C HIS A 22 -2.57 -6.11 -8.95
N GLU A 23 -1.39 -6.64 -9.28
CA GLU A 23 -0.19 -6.48 -8.47
C GLU A 23 0.66 -5.33 -9.02
N LEU A 24 1.07 -4.41 -8.14
CA LEU A 24 1.89 -3.26 -8.50
C LEU A 24 3.19 -3.29 -7.70
N LYS A 25 4.31 -3.21 -8.40
CA LYS A 25 5.63 -3.01 -7.77
C LYS A 25 5.87 -1.50 -7.65
N THR A 26 6.21 -1.07 -6.45
CA THR A 26 6.42 0.36 -6.16
C THR A 26 7.71 0.59 -5.37
N GLN A 27 8.24 1.81 -5.44
CA GLN A 27 9.39 2.25 -4.63
C GLN A 27 8.96 2.93 -3.31
N ILE A 28 7.68 2.82 -2.93
CA ILE A 28 7.11 3.52 -1.77
C ILE A 28 7.85 3.15 -0.48
N ARG A 29 8.28 1.90 -0.34
CA ARG A 29 9.08 1.49 0.83
C ARG A 29 10.36 2.27 0.97
N LYS A 30 11.17 2.26 -0.09
CA LYS A 30 12.43 2.98 -0.09
C LYS A 30 12.21 4.47 0.18
N LEU A 31 11.24 5.10 -0.48
CA LEU A 31 10.94 6.52 -0.30
C LEU A 31 10.52 6.85 1.15
N SER A 32 9.68 6.01 1.76
CA SER A 32 9.24 6.22 3.14
C SER A 32 10.37 6.02 4.14
N GLU A 33 11.23 5.02 3.93
CA GLU A 33 12.41 4.76 4.78
C GLU A 33 13.45 5.88 4.66
N ASP A 34 13.79 6.30 3.43
CA ASP A 34 14.72 7.41 3.19
C ASP A 34 14.22 8.70 3.85
N THR A 35 12.91 9.00 3.76
CA THR A 35 12.32 10.19 4.39
C THR A 35 12.30 10.08 5.92
N TYR A 36 12.03 8.89 6.46
CA TYR A 36 12.06 8.62 7.90
C TYR A 36 13.46 8.89 8.48
N HIS A 37 14.52 8.39 7.83
CA HIS A 37 15.90 8.64 8.26
C HIS A 37 16.34 10.09 8.06
N GLN A 38 15.93 10.75 6.97
CA GLN A 38 16.20 12.18 6.76
C GLN A 38 15.63 13.07 7.87
N ARG A 39 14.60 12.62 8.59
CA ARG A 39 14.02 13.34 9.73
C ARG A 39 14.76 13.13 11.05
N GLY A 40 15.85 12.36 11.05
CA GLY A 40 16.71 12.14 12.23
C GLY A 40 16.33 10.91 13.05
N GLU A 41 15.47 10.04 12.53
CA GLU A 41 15.09 8.81 13.21
C GLU A 41 16.23 7.79 13.20
N LEU A 42 16.48 7.15 14.35
CA LEU A 42 17.67 6.29 14.58
C LEU A 42 17.41 4.80 14.36
N ALA A 43 16.16 4.39 14.18
CA ALA A 43 15.83 2.99 13.97
C ALA A 43 16.31 2.49 12.61
N THR A 44 16.79 1.25 12.54
CA THR A 44 17.32 0.64 11.30
C THR A 44 16.26 0.44 10.21
N GLY A 45 14.98 0.53 10.55
CA GLY A 45 13.86 0.47 9.61
C GLY A 45 12.61 1.13 10.19
N LEU A 46 11.53 1.13 9.41
CA LEU A 46 10.27 1.75 9.82
C LEU A 46 9.68 1.08 11.07
N PRO A 47 9.06 1.86 11.97
CA PRO A 47 8.34 1.32 13.10
C PRO A 47 7.06 0.60 12.64
N GLY A 48 6.59 -0.35 13.45
CA GLY A 48 5.35 -1.08 13.20
C GLY A 48 5.55 -2.46 12.58
N ARG A 49 4.70 -3.39 13.02
CA ARG A 49 4.71 -4.80 12.60
C ARG A 49 3.32 -5.16 12.10
N GLY A 50 3.25 -5.81 10.94
CA GLY A 50 2.01 -6.37 10.38
C GLY A 50 2.10 -7.88 10.31
N ALA A 51 0.98 -8.57 10.51
CA ALA A 51 0.91 -10.03 10.39
C ALA A 51 1.32 -10.52 8.98
N VAL A 52 0.94 -9.76 7.94
CA VAL A 52 1.24 -10.07 6.54
C VAL A 52 2.53 -9.39 6.06
N ALA A 53 2.74 -8.12 6.43
CA ALA A 53 3.82 -7.30 5.89
C ALA A 53 5.17 -7.42 6.64
N GLY A 54 5.21 -8.11 7.78
CA GLY A 54 6.41 -8.19 8.62
C GLY A 54 6.74 -6.87 9.32
N ALA A 55 8.02 -6.68 9.66
CA ALA A 55 8.52 -5.44 10.26
C ALA A 55 8.65 -4.31 9.22
N GLY A 56 8.46 -3.07 9.67
CA GLY A 56 8.51 -1.90 8.80
C GLY A 56 7.27 -1.79 7.93
N ARG A 57 6.09 -1.86 8.54
CA ARG A 57 4.81 -1.70 7.84
C ARG A 57 4.70 -0.29 7.26
N ILE A 58 4.16 -0.19 6.06
CA ILE A 58 3.80 1.09 5.44
C ILE A 58 2.30 1.10 5.27
N ASP A 59 1.66 1.97 6.05
CA ASP A 59 0.23 2.18 5.94
C ASP A 59 -0.04 3.26 4.89
N LEU A 60 -0.93 2.94 3.95
CA LEU A 60 -1.41 3.85 2.93
C LEU A 60 -2.88 4.20 3.18
N ARG A 61 -3.31 5.40 2.79
CA ARG A 61 -4.73 5.73 2.60
C ARG A 61 -4.91 6.24 1.18
N LEU A 62 -5.87 5.67 0.47
CA LEU A 62 -6.29 6.16 -0.84
C LEU A 62 -7.46 7.12 -0.64
N ALA A 63 -7.49 8.19 -1.42
CA ALA A 63 -8.61 9.13 -1.53
C ALA A 63 -8.71 9.61 -2.97
N GLU A 64 -9.93 9.89 -3.39
CA GLU A 64 -10.23 10.56 -4.66
C GLU A 64 -10.54 12.03 -4.34
N ASP A 65 -10.06 12.96 -5.16
CA ASP A 65 -10.42 14.38 -5.05
C ASP A 65 -11.60 14.74 -5.96
N ASN A 66 -11.97 16.03 -5.99
CA ASN A 66 -13.13 16.51 -6.75
C ASN A 66 -12.97 16.37 -8.27
N ASP A 67 -11.74 16.24 -8.77
CA ASP A 67 -11.44 16.10 -10.20
C ASP A 67 -11.34 14.61 -10.61
N GLY A 68 -11.55 13.69 -9.65
CA GLY A 68 -11.45 12.25 -9.86
C GLY A 68 -10.02 11.70 -9.79
N GLU A 69 -9.06 12.48 -9.29
CA GLU A 69 -7.68 12.03 -9.20
C GLU A 69 -7.45 11.20 -7.93
N LEU A 70 -6.76 10.07 -8.09
CA LEU A 70 -6.38 9.21 -6.97
C LEU A 70 -5.12 9.74 -6.28
N ASN A 71 -5.25 9.96 -4.97
CA ASN A 71 -4.19 10.40 -4.08
C ASN A 71 -3.92 9.35 -3.00
N VAL A 72 -2.65 9.22 -2.60
CA VAL A 72 -2.20 8.32 -1.53
C VAL A 72 -1.50 9.12 -0.44
N LEU A 73 -1.99 8.98 0.79
CA LEU A 73 -1.25 9.35 2.00
C LEU A 73 -0.37 8.17 2.42
N THR A 74 0.95 8.36 2.39
CA THR A 74 1.93 7.47 3.00
C THR A 74 2.07 7.82 4.48
N LYS A 75 1.50 7.02 5.40
CA LYS A 75 1.52 7.38 6.84
C LYS A 75 2.91 7.34 7.46
N GLY A 76 3.80 6.49 6.94
CA GLY A 76 5.16 6.34 7.45
C GLY A 76 6.00 7.61 7.32
N ASP A 77 5.74 8.42 6.28
CA ASP A 77 6.43 9.70 6.05
C ASP A 77 5.48 10.92 6.09
N GLY A 78 4.18 10.72 6.26
CA GLY A 78 3.18 11.80 6.31
C GLY A 78 2.98 12.54 4.99
N MET A 79 3.37 11.95 3.85
CA MET A 79 3.32 12.60 2.55
C MET A 79 2.04 12.25 1.78
N ILE A 80 1.45 13.23 1.10
CA ILE A 80 0.40 13.01 0.11
C ILE A 80 1.03 12.95 -1.28
N ARG A 81 0.68 11.93 -2.05
CA ARG A 81 1.27 11.61 -3.36
C ARG A 81 0.15 11.37 -4.37
N LYS A 82 0.25 11.95 -5.56
CA LYS A 82 -0.72 11.74 -6.65
C LYS A 82 -0.36 10.50 -7.47
N LEU A 83 -1.35 9.69 -7.84
CA LEU A 83 -1.20 8.59 -8.80
C LEU A 83 -1.48 9.13 -10.20
N VAL A 84 -0.45 9.15 -11.05
CA VAL A 84 -0.56 9.76 -12.39
C VAL A 84 -0.77 8.74 -13.51
N SER A 85 -0.16 7.56 -13.43
CA SER A 85 -0.46 6.44 -14.32
C SER A 85 0.13 5.13 -13.78
N VAL A 86 -0.46 4.03 -14.17
CA VAL A 86 0.11 2.68 -14.05
C VAL A 86 0.31 2.18 -15.47
N LYS A 87 1.55 1.80 -15.82
CA LYS A 87 1.91 1.32 -17.16
C LYS A 87 1.82 -0.19 -17.23
#